data_AF-A0A960CZ24-F1
#
_entry.id   AF-A0A960CZ24-F1
#
_cell.length_a   1.000
_cell.length_b   1.000
_cell.length_c   1.000
_cell.angle_alpha   90.00
_cell.angle_beta   90.00
_cell.angle_gamma   90.00
#
_symmetry.space_group_name_H-M   'P 1'
#
loop_
_entity.id
_entity.type
_entity.pdbx_description
1 polymer ?
#
loop_
_entity_poly.entity_id
_entity_poly.type
_entity_poly.pdbx_seq_one_letter_code
_entity_poly.pdbx_strand_id
1 'polypeptide(L)'
;HEEAAVAAARAAYLCGFTATSNLAARERYGVPTAGTSAHSFTLLHDSEAEAFRAQVSSLGRGTTLLVDTYDIEEAVRLGVETAGPELGAVRIDSGDLGVLAVRVRQQLDALGATRTRILVTSDLDEFAIAALRAAPVDGYGVGTELVTGSGHPTCGFVYKLVARADDDGVLVPVAK
;
A
#
# COMPACT_ATOMS: atom_id res chain seq x y z
N HIS A 1 -4.49 -25.26 -0.78
CA HIS A 1 -3.27 -25.93 -1.29
C HIS A 1 -2.12 -24.94 -1.18
N GLU A 2 -0.97 -25.32 -0.62
CA GLU A 2 0.13 -24.38 -0.31
C GLU A 2 0.71 -23.67 -1.55
N GLU A 3 0.73 -24.37 -2.69
CA GLU A 3 1.20 -23.80 -3.97
C GLU A 3 0.21 -22.83 -4.64
N ALA A 4 -1.02 -22.68 -4.12
CA ALA A 4 -2.06 -21.89 -4.78
C ALA A 4 -1.66 -20.43 -4.95
N ALA A 5 -1.03 -19.81 -3.94
CA ALA A 5 -0.63 -18.41 -4.01
C ALA A 5 0.46 -18.16 -5.08
N VAL A 6 1.41 -19.08 -5.21
CA VAL A 6 2.49 -18.97 -6.20
C VAL A 6 1.95 -19.20 -7.62
N ALA A 7 1.10 -20.21 -7.79
CA ALA A 7 0.46 -20.50 -9.06
C ALA A 7 -0.46 -19.36 -9.51
N ALA A 8 -1.25 -18.79 -8.60
CA ALA A 8 -2.12 -17.65 -8.86
C ALA A 8 -1.32 -16.40 -9.26
N ALA A 9 -0.22 -16.08 -8.55
CA ALA A 9 0.65 -14.97 -8.91
C ALA A 9 1.22 -15.10 -10.33
N ARG A 10 1.67 -16.31 -10.71
CA ARG A 10 2.13 -16.60 -12.06
C ARG A 10 1.01 -16.46 -13.09
N ALA A 11 -0.16 -17.04 -12.82
CA ALA A 11 -1.30 -16.98 -13.72
C ALA A 11 -1.77 -15.53 -13.95
N ALA A 12 -1.90 -14.75 -12.88
CA ALA A 12 -2.23 -13.33 -12.95
C ALA A 12 -1.25 -12.56 -13.84
N TYR A 13 0.05 -12.80 -13.68
CA TYR A 13 1.08 -12.16 -14.52
C TYR A 13 0.92 -12.51 -16.01
N LEU A 14 0.65 -13.79 -16.32
CA LEU A 14 0.41 -14.22 -17.70
C LEU A 14 -0.87 -13.60 -18.30
N CYS A 15 -1.85 -13.28 -17.46
CA CYS A 15 -3.12 -12.68 -17.87
C CYS A 15 -3.11 -11.15 -17.90
N GLY A 16 -1.97 -10.50 -17.64
CA GLY A 16 -1.79 -9.05 -17.83
C GLY A 16 -1.49 -8.24 -16.57
N PHE A 17 -1.36 -8.86 -15.39
CA PHE A 17 -0.84 -8.16 -14.21
C PHE A 17 0.66 -7.86 -14.38
N THR A 18 1.12 -6.73 -13.83
CA THR A 18 2.49 -6.25 -14.05
C THR A 18 3.52 -6.80 -13.05
N ALA A 19 3.09 -7.12 -11.82
CA ALA A 19 3.98 -7.57 -10.75
C ALA A 19 3.22 -8.35 -9.67
N THR A 20 3.97 -8.98 -8.76
CA THR A 20 3.45 -9.70 -7.59
C THR A 20 4.18 -9.32 -6.30
N SER A 21 3.51 -9.44 -5.15
CA SER A 21 4.16 -9.38 -3.84
C SER A 21 4.76 -10.73 -3.42
N ASN A 22 4.47 -11.81 -4.14
CA ASN A 22 4.93 -13.16 -3.79
C ASN A 22 6.36 -13.41 -4.29
N LEU A 23 7.33 -13.37 -3.36
CA LEU A 23 8.75 -13.57 -3.69
C LEU A 23 9.07 -14.98 -4.21
N ALA A 24 8.34 -16.02 -3.79
CA ALA A 24 8.52 -17.37 -4.32
C ALA A 24 8.10 -17.47 -5.79
N ALA A 25 7.10 -16.70 -6.22
CA ALA A 25 6.73 -16.62 -7.64
C ALA A 25 7.82 -15.93 -8.48
N ARG A 26 8.52 -14.93 -7.91
CA ARG A 26 9.70 -14.33 -8.54
C ARG A 26 10.85 -15.31 -8.66
N GLU A 27 11.16 -16.01 -7.57
CA GLU A 27 12.24 -17.00 -7.52
C GLU A 27 12.02 -18.11 -8.55
N ARG A 28 10.81 -18.69 -8.59
CA ARG A 28 10.51 -19.88 -9.42
C ARG A 28 10.20 -19.55 -10.87
N TYR A 29 9.58 -18.40 -11.15
CA TYR A 29 9.02 -18.08 -12.46
C TYR A 29 9.46 -16.73 -13.03
N GLY A 30 10.28 -15.96 -12.30
CA GLY A 30 10.77 -14.68 -12.76
C GLY A 30 9.71 -13.57 -12.81
N VAL A 31 8.53 -13.75 -12.21
CA VAL A 31 7.48 -12.70 -12.16
C VAL A 31 8.03 -11.45 -11.46
N PRO A 32 7.98 -10.25 -12.06
CA PRO A 32 8.45 -9.02 -11.42
C PRO A 32 7.80 -8.79 -10.06
N THR A 33 8.55 -8.24 -9.10
CA THR A 33 8.04 -8.01 -7.74
C THR A 33 7.72 -6.56 -7.47
N ALA A 34 6.65 -6.33 -6.73
CA ALA A 34 6.27 -5.03 -6.19
C ALA A 34 5.75 -5.19 -4.77
N GLY A 35 6.06 -4.23 -3.91
CA GLY A 35 5.63 -4.20 -2.52
C GLY A 35 6.05 -2.89 -1.87
N THR A 36 5.37 -2.52 -0.81
CA THR A 36 5.65 -1.32 -0.02
C THR A 36 5.69 -1.68 1.46
N SER A 37 5.99 -0.72 2.32
CA SER A 37 5.79 -0.86 3.76
C SER A 37 4.32 -1.16 4.09
N ALA A 38 4.10 -1.92 5.16
CA ALA A 38 2.78 -2.19 5.74
C ALA A 38 2.55 -1.29 6.97
N HIS A 39 1.32 -1.22 7.48
CA HIS A 39 1.02 -0.44 8.69
C HIS A 39 1.90 -0.81 9.88
N SER A 40 2.27 -2.10 10.03
CA SER A 40 3.18 -2.54 11.08
C SER A 40 4.52 -1.80 11.06
N PHE A 41 5.03 -1.41 9.89
CA PHE A 41 6.25 -0.63 9.79
C PHE A 41 6.06 0.76 10.41
N THR A 42 4.96 1.45 10.10
CA THR A 42 4.65 2.75 10.71
C THR A 42 4.44 2.63 12.22
N LEU A 43 3.70 1.61 12.65
CA LEU A 43 3.43 1.34 14.08
C LEU A 43 4.69 0.98 14.88
N LEU A 44 5.78 0.58 14.21
CA LEU A 44 7.08 0.31 14.86
C LEU A 44 7.86 1.58 15.23
N HIS A 45 7.47 2.74 14.70
CA HIS A 45 8.13 4.02 14.96
C HIS A 45 7.33 4.86 15.97
N ASP A 46 7.98 5.86 16.55
CA ASP A 46 7.33 6.75 17.53
C ASP A 46 6.38 7.74 16.86
N SER A 47 6.58 8.00 15.56
CA SER A 47 5.70 8.85 14.75
C SER A 47 5.68 8.41 13.29
N GLU A 48 4.60 8.77 12.59
CA GLU A 48 4.48 8.55 11.15
C GLU A 48 5.57 9.30 10.36
N ALA A 49 5.94 10.51 10.81
CA ALA A 49 7.04 11.27 10.24
C ALA A 49 8.39 10.54 10.34
N GLU A 50 8.64 9.84 11.45
CA GLU A 50 9.85 9.03 11.62
C GLU A 50 9.85 7.82 10.69
N ALA A 51 8.72 7.10 10.59
CA ALA A 51 8.58 5.99 9.65
C ALA A 51 8.84 6.43 8.20
N PHE A 52 8.27 7.57 7.78
CA PHE A 52 8.49 8.10 6.43
C PHE A 52 9.94 8.51 6.21
N ARG A 53 10.59 9.17 7.19
CA ARG A 53 12.02 9.51 7.11
C ARG A 53 12.89 8.27 6.98
N ALA A 54 12.61 7.23 7.77
CA ALA A 54 13.34 5.97 7.72
C ALA A 54 13.18 5.28 6.35
N GLN A 55 11.96 5.24 5.81
CA GLN A 55 11.69 4.62 4.52
C GLN A 55 12.32 5.40 3.36
N VAL A 56 12.18 6.73 3.33
CA VAL A 56 12.77 7.58 2.28
C VAL A 56 14.30 7.53 2.33
N SER A 57 14.90 7.48 3.52
CA SER A 57 16.36 7.35 3.66
C SER A 57 16.87 6.00 3.15
N SER A 58 16.07 4.94 3.29
CA SER A 58 16.46 3.58 2.90
C SER A 58 16.20 3.27 1.42
N LEU A 59 15.06 3.73 0.89
CA LEU A 59 14.57 3.37 -0.46
C LEU A 59 14.64 4.52 -1.46
N GLY A 60 14.95 5.73 -1.00
CA GLY A 60 14.95 6.94 -1.80
C GLY A 60 13.56 7.56 -1.96
N ARG A 61 13.54 8.76 -2.59
CA ARG A 61 12.33 9.59 -2.77
C ARG A 61 11.29 8.95 -3.70
N GLY A 62 11.72 8.10 -4.62
CA GLY A 62 10.84 7.35 -5.54
C GLY A 62 10.01 6.25 -4.88
N THR A 63 10.05 6.12 -3.55
CA THR A 63 9.26 5.14 -2.79
C THR A 63 7.75 5.42 -2.84
N THR A 64 6.97 4.43 -2.45
CA THR A 64 5.54 4.55 -2.16
C THR A 64 5.31 4.61 -0.64
N LEU A 65 4.63 5.63 -0.14
CA LEU A 65 4.27 5.77 1.27
C LEU A 65 2.82 5.33 1.52
N LEU A 66 2.58 4.55 2.57
CA LEU A 66 1.23 4.16 3.01
C LEU A 66 0.67 5.26 3.92
N VAL A 67 -0.42 5.90 3.50
CA VAL A 67 -0.87 7.18 4.10
C VAL A 67 -2.15 7.08 4.94
N ASP A 68 -2.74 5.90 5.10
CA ASP A 68 -3.97 5.71 5.87
C ASP A 68 -3.73 5.01 7.21
N THR A 69 -2.56 5.20 7.83
CA THR A 69 -2.29 4.62 9.16
C THR A 69 -3.03 5.39 10.27
N TYR A 70 -3.04 6.72 10.19
CA TYR A 70 -3.71 7.58 11.17
C TYR A 70 -4.66 8.58 10.51
N ASP A 71 -4.13 9.62 9.87
CA ASP A 71 -4.88 10.63 9.14
C ASP A 71 -4.25 10.85 7.76
N ILE A 72 -5.06 10.71 6.71
CA ILE A 72 -4.57 10.76 5.32
C ILE A 72 -4.07 12.14 4.93
N GLU A 73 -4.72 13.21 5.41
CA GLU A 73 -4.32 14.57 5.04
C GLU A 73 -2.96 14.90 5.66
N GLU A 74 -2.78 14.60 6.94
CA GLU A 74 -1.52 14.81 7.62
C GLU A 74 -0.41 13.91 7.07
N ALA A 75 -0.70 12.64 6.77
CA ALA A 75 0.26 11.71 6.20
C ALA A 75 0.74 12.16 4.80
N VAL A 76 -0.15 12.65 3.93
CA VAL A 76 0.24 13.19 2.62
C VAL A 76 1.14 14.42 2.78
N ARG A 77 0.79 15.32 3.70
CA ARG A 77 1.61 16.50 4.01
C ARG A 77 3.01 16.11 4.47
N LEU A 78 3.11 15.21 5.45
CA LEU A 78 4.37 14.68 5.98
C LEU A 78 5.18 13.94 4.91
N GLY A 79 4.53 13.17 4.06
CA GLY A 79 5.17 12.45 2.96
C GLY A 79 5.85 13.39 1.96
N VAL A 80 5.16 14.47 1.55
CA VAL A 80 5.75 15.48 0.66
C VAL A 80 6.81 16.32 1.36
N GLU A 81 6.63 16.65 2.64
CA GLU A 81 7.67 17.34 3.43
C GLU A 81 8.96 16.50 3.50
N THR A 82 8.82 15.19 3.67
CA THR A 82 9.95 14.26 3.84
C THR A 82 10.66 13.93 2.53
N ALA A 83 9.90 13.61 1.47
CA ALA A 83 10.46 13.17 0.19
C ALA A 83 10.61 14.32 -0.83
N GLY A 84 9.98 15.47 -0.58
CA GLY A 84 9.85 16.55 -1.54
C GLY A 84 8.80 16.27 -2.64
N PRO A 85 8.69 17.16 -3.65
CA PRO A 85 7.75 17.02 -4.76
C PRO A 85 8.06 15.83 -5.70
N GLU A 86 9.17 15.13 -5.46
CA GLU A 86 9.62 13.94 -6.21
C GLU A 86 9.16 12.63 -5.56
N LEU A 87 8.27 12.68 -4.55
CA LEU A 87 7.69 11.49 -3.94
C LEU A 87 7.13 10.55 -5.02
N GLY A 88 7.54 9.29 -5.03
CA GLY A 88 7.19 8.36 -6.10
C GLY A 88 5.70 8.03 -6.15
N ALA A 89 5.12 7.72 -5.00
CA ALA A 89 3.69 7.46 -4.86
C ALA A 89 3.20 7.54 -3.41
N VAL A 90 1.88 7.65 -3.25
CA VAL A 90 1.16 7.36 -2.01
C VAL A 90 0.25 6.15 -2.24
N ARG A 91 0.02 5.36 -1.19
CA ARG A 91 -0.89 4.21 -1.19
C ARG A 91 -2.00 4.40 -0.16
N ILE A 92 -3.24 4.21 -0.58
CA ILE A 92 -4.44 4.26 0.26
C ILE A 92 -5.02 2.86 0.37
N ASP A 93 -5.10 2.33 1.59
CA ASP A 93 -5.49 0.93 1.85
C ASP A 93 -6.88 0.77 2.49
N SER A 94 -7.62 1.87 2.71
CA SER A 94 -8.94 1.83 3.33
C SER A 94 -9.78 3.09 3.06
N GLY A 95 -11.07 3.03 3.42
CA GLY A 95 -12.03 4.13 3.26
C GLY A 95 -12.69 4.19 1.88
N ASP A 96 -13.38 5.29 1.59
CA ASP A 96 -13.96 5.54 0.26
C ASP A 96 -12.84 5.96 -0.71
N LEU A 97 -12.27 4.97 -1.38
CA LEU A 97 -11.12 5.15 -2.26
C LEU A 97 -11.34 6.18 -3.37
N GLY A 98 -12.58 6.28 -3.91
CA GLY A 98 -12.88 7.22 -4.99
C GLY A 98 -12.82 8.65 -4.51
N VAL A 99 -13.47 8.94 -3.40
CA VAL A 99 -13.47 10.27 -2.76
C VAL A 99 -12.07 10.63 -2.26
N LEU A 100 -11.40 9.68 -1.59
CA LEU A 100 -10.07 9.88 -1.03
C LEU A 100 -9.02 10.14 -2.12
N ALA A 101 -9.05 9.40 -3.23
CA ALA A 101 -8.10 9.62 -4.33
C ALA A 101 -8.22 11.05 -4.90
N VAL A 102 -9.44 11.56 -5.08
CA VAL A 102 -9.65 12.95 -5.54
C VAL A 102 -9.10 13.96 -4.55
N ARG A 103 -9.38 13.80 -3.26
CA ARG A 103 -8.88 14.71 -2.21
C ARG A 103 -7.35 14.68 -2.11
N VAL A 104 -6.75 13.48 -2.11
CA VAL A 104 -5.30 13.29 -2.06
C VAL A 104 -4.63 13.89 -3.30
N ARG A 105 -5.22 13.73 -4.49
CA ARG A 105 -4.70 14.36 -5.71
C ARG A 105 -4.64 15.88 -5.59
N GLN A 106 -5.73 16.51 -5.15
CA GLN A 106 -5.80 17.96 -4.94
C GLN A 106 -4.75 18.44 -3.93
N GLN A 107 -4.57 17.70 -2.84
CA GLN A 107 -3.58 18.03 -1.82
C GLN A 107 -2.15 17.89 -2.35
N LEU A 108 -1.82 16.79 -3.02
CA LEU A 108 -0.51 16.60 -3.65
C LEU A 108 -0.20 17.72 -4.65
N ASP A 109 -1.19 18.14 -5.44
CA ASP A 109 -1.04 19.23 -6.41
C ASP A 109 -0.79 20.58 -5.73
N ALA A 110 -1.53 20.87 -4.65
CA ALA A 110 -1.32 22.08 -3.84
C ALA A 110 0.07 22.13 -3.18
N LEU A 111 0.63 20.96 -2.85
CA LEU A 111 1.98 20.82 -2.30
C LEU A 111 3.08 20.76 -3.39
N GLY A 112 2.72 20.89 -4.67
CA GLY A 112 3.65 20.85 -5.80
C GLY A 112 4.11 19.45 -6.22
N ALA A 113 3.57 18.40 -5.60
CA ALA A 113 3.88 16.99 -5.86
C ALA A 113 3.00 16.41 -6.98
N THR A 114 2.90 17.13 -8.10
CA THR A 114 1.97 16.86 -9.22
C THR A 114 2.26 15.55 -9.97
N ARG A 115 3.47 14.99 -9.79
CA ARG A 115 3.90 13.73 -10.41
C ARG A 115 3.79 12.52 -9.48
N THR A 116 3.50 12.73 -8.20
CA THR A 116 3.34 11.64 -7.23
C THR A 116 2.15 10.80 -7.60
N ARG A 117 2.34 9.49 -7.76
CA ARG A 117 1.25 8.58 -8.14
C ARG A 117 0.35 8.22 -6.95
N ILE A 118 -0.89 7.86 -7.22
CA ILE A 118 -1.84 7.36 -6.23
C ILE A 118 -2.11 5.88 -6.52
N LEU A 119 -1.75 5.02 -5.57
CA LEU A 119 -2.03 3.60 -5.60
C LEU A 119 -3.12 3.26 -4.60
N VAL A 120 -4.00 2.34 -4.94
CA VAL A 120 -5.08 1.89 -4.04
C VAL A 120 -5.08 0.38 -3.88
N THR A 121 -5.34 -0.07 -2.66
CA THR A 121 -5.36 -1.49 -2.30
C THR A 121 -6.46 -1.69 -1.26
N SER A 122 -7.64 -2.21 -1.61
CA SER A 122 -8.66 -2.56 -0.59
C SER A 122 -9.77 -3.37 -1.24
N ASP A 123 -9.81 -4.67 -1.00
CA ASP A 123 -10.86 -5.60 -1.46
C ASP A 123 -11.37 -5.28 -2.88
N LEU A 124 -10.43 -5.07 -3.80
CA LEU A 124 -10.74 -4.65 -5.16
C LEU A 124 -11.15 -5.85 -6.00
N ASP A 125 -12.30 -5.78 -6.64
CA ASP A 125 -12.69 -6.63 -7.77
C ASP A 125 -12.73 -5.82 -9.08
N GLU A 126 -13.11 -6.46 -10.18
CA GLU A 126 -13.23 -5.81 -11.48
C GLU A 126 -14.28 -4.67 -11.51
N PHE A 127 -15.31 -4.74 -10.67
CA PHE A 127 -16.38 -3.74 -10.61
C PHE A 127 -15.93 -2.51 -9.83
N ALA A 128 -15.24 -2.70 -8.70
CA ALA A 128 -14.62 -1.64 -7.91
C ALA A 128 -13.55 -0.91 -8.74
N ILE A 129 -12.71 -1.64 -9.49
CA ILE A 129 -11.73 -1.03 -10.40
C ILE A 129 -12.43 -0.23 -11.50
N ALA A 130 -13.52 -0.77 -12.09
CA ALA A 130 -14.28 -0.05 -13.11
C ALA A 130 -14.88 1.25 -12.56
N ALA A 131 -15.39 1.25 -11.33
CA ALA A 131 -15.91 2.45 -10.67
C ALA A 131 -14.80 3.48 -10.38
N LEU A 132 -13.60 3.02 -10.03
CA LEU A 132 -12.44 3.88 -9.75
C LEU A 132 -11.77 4.45 -11.01
N ARG A 133 -12.16 4.05 -12.23
CA ARG A 133 -11.55 4.57 -13.47
C ARG A 133 -11.71 6.07 -13.68
N ALA A 134 -12.73 6.68 -13.06
CA ALA A 134 -12.94 8.13 -13.12
C ALA A 134 -12.14 8.88 -12.04
N ALA A 135 -11.57 8.17 -11.05
CA ALA A 135 -10.77 8.75 -9.99
C ALA A 135 -9.29 8.86 -10.43
N PRO A 136 -8.50 9.79 -9.84
CA PRO A 136 -7.09 9.96 -10.16
C PRO A 136 -6.25 8.87 -9.49
N VAL A 137 -6.41 7.62 -9.94
CA VAL A 137 -5.68 6.44 -9.46
C VAL A 137 -4.75 5.95 -10.57
N ASP A 138 -3.48 5.77 -10.24
CA ASP A 138 -2.42 5.38 -11.17
C ASP A 138 -2.14 3.87 -11.14
N GLY A 139 -2.61 3.16 -10.12
CA GLY A 139 -2.43 1.72 -10.01
C GLY A 139 -3.25 1.07 -8.90
N TYR A 140 -3.47 -0.23 -9.08
CA TYR A 140 -4.33 -1.06 -8.24
C TYR A 140 -3.55 -2.27 -7.75
N GLY A 141 -3.64 -2.59 -6.47
CA GLY A 141 -3.21 -3.89 -5.95
C GLY A 141 -4.44 -4.73 -5.61
N VAL A 142 -4.53 -5.90 -6.22
CA VAL A 142 -5.66 -6.83 -6.07
C VAL A 142 -5.19 -8.09 -5.36
N GLY A 143 -5.88 -8.46 -4.28
CA GLY A 143 -5.54 -9.59 -3.42
C GLY A 143 -6.56 -10.71 -3.49
N THR A 144 -7.40 -10.80 -2.46
CA THR A 144 -8.36 -11.88 -2.21
C THR A 144 -9.21 -12.22 -3.43
N GLU A 145 -9.94 -11.25 -3.98
CA GLU A 145 -10.85 -11.45 -5.12
C GLU A 145 -10.16 -12.09 -6.34
N LEU A 146 -8.90 -11.74 -6.61
CA LEU A 146 -8.13 -12.33 -7.70
C LEU A 146 -7.63 -13.75 -7.39
N VAL A 147 -7.13 -13.97 -6.18
CA VAL A 147 -6.43 -15.23 -5.82
C VAL A 147 -7.41 -16.34 -5.48
N THR A 148 -8.51 -16.03 -4.79
CA THR A 148 -9.52 -17.01 -4.40
C THR A 148 -10.71 -17.05 -5.36
N GLY A 149 -10.80 -16.09 -6.28
CA GLY A 149 -11.90 -15.94 -7.23
C GLY A 149 -13.06 -15.16 -6.62
N SER A 150 -13.48 -14.10 -7.31
CA SER A 150 -14.54 -13.21 -6.82
C SER A 150 -15.82 -13.97 -6.49
N GLY A 151 -16.46 -13.63 -5.38
CA GLY A 151 -17.71 -14.25 -4.92
C GLY A 151 -17.58 -15.62 -4.23
N HIS A 152 -16.36 -16.11 -3.99
CA HIS A 152 -16.13 -17.30 -3.14
C HIS A 152 -15.86 -16.89 -1.68
N PRO A 153 -16.37 -17.64 -0.69
CA PRO A 153 -16.16 -17.30 0.72
C PRO A 153 -14.69 -17.45 1.10
N THR A 154 -14.17 -16.42 1.78
CA THR A 154 -12.81 -16.41 2.34
C THR A 154 -12.86 -16.17 3.84
N CYS A 155 -11.83 -16.64 4.55
CA CYS A 155 -11.67 -16.32 5.95
C CYS A 155 -11.08 -14.90 6.07
N GLY A 156 -11.86 -13.95 6.60
CA GLY A 156 -11.44 -12.57 6.85
C GLY A 156 -10.47 -12.43 8.04
N PHE A 157 -9.51 -13.34 8.17
CA PHE A 157 -8.55 -13.32 9.26
C PHE A 157 -7.48 -12.26 9.03
N VAL A 158 -7.13 -11.57 10.11
CA VAL A 158 -6.04 -10.60 10.13
C VAL A 158 -5.10 -10.91 11.28
N TYR A 159 -3.80 -10.71 11.05
CA TYR A 159 -2.77 -10.76 12.09
C TYR A 159 -2.11 -9.38 12.16
N LYS A 160 -2.23 -8.71 13.30
CA LYS A 160 -1.80 -7.31 13.47
C LYS A 160 -0.82 -7.17 14.61
N LEU A 161 0.10 -6.22 14.49
CA LEU A 161 0.95 -5.78 15.58
C LEU A 161 0.08 -5.09 16.64
N VAL A 162 0.20 -5.50 17.90
CA VAL A 162 -0.61 -4.95 19.01
C VAL A 162 0.24 -4.26 20.08
N ALA A 163 1.54 -4.55 20.13
CA ALA A 163 2.51 -3.88 21.00
C ALA A 163 3.91 -3.97 20.42
N ARG A 164 4.79 -3.04 20.78
CA ARG A 164 6.24 -3.08 20.53
C ARG A 164 7.01 -2.72 21.80
N ALA A 165 8.28 -3.10 21.86
CA ALA A 165 9.15 -2.61 22.92
C ALA A 165 9.64 -1.20 22.59
N ASP A 166 9.70 -0.32 23.58
CA ASP A 166 10.43 0.95 23.51
C ASP A 166 11.94 0.74 23.78
N ASP A 167 12.70 1.83 23.81
CA ASP A 167 14.15 1.82 24.03
C ASP A 167 14.55 1.26 25.41
N ASP A 168 13.66 1.34 26.40
CA ASP A 168 13.86 0.79 27.74
C ASP A 168 13.42 -0.69 27.81
N GLY A 169 12.93 -1.27 26.70
CA GLY A 169 12.46 -2.64 26.61
C GLY A 169 11.04 -2.85 27.16
N VAL A 170 10.30 -1.78 27.45
CA VAL A 170 8.93 -1.83 27.96
C VAL A 170 7.96 -2.00 26.79
N LEU A 171 7.02 -2.96 26.91
CA LEU A 171 6.00 -3.16 25.88
C LEU A 171 4.96 -2.03 25.92
N VAL A 172 4.90 -1.26 24.84
CA VAL A 172 3.90 -0.22 24.60
C VAL A 172 2.86 -0.69 23.58
N PRO A 173 1.56 -0.46 23.82
CA PRO A 173 0.51 -0.84 22.89
C PRO A 173 0.56 0.02 21.62
N VAL A 174 0.14 -0.56 20.49
CA VAL A 174 0.00 0.15 19.21
C VAL A 174 -1.35 -0.16 18.57
N ALA A 175 -1.88 0.79 17.80
CA ALA A 175 -3.17 0.65 17.13
C ALA A 175 -3.20 1.40 15.79
N LYS A 176 -3.96 0.84 14.84
CA LYS A 176 -4.48 1.48 13.63
C LYS A 176 -5.98 1.65 13.83
#